data_AF-A0A3D9L6R5-F1
#
_entry.id   AF-A0A3D9L6R5-F1
#
_cell.length_a   1.000
_cell.length_b   1.000
_cell.length_c   1.000
_cell.angle_alpha   90.00
_cell.angle_beta   90.00
_cell.angle_gamma   90.00
#
_symmetry.space_group_name_H-M   'P 1'
#
loop_
_entity.id
_entity.type
_entity.pdbx_description
1 polymer ?
#
loop_
_entity_poly.entity_id
_entity_poly.type
_entity_poly.pdbx_seq_one_letter_code
_entity_poly.pdbx_strand_id
1 'polypeptide(L)'
;MKKPMLNFFNSGRILLSLFVSLCLVLASCQEDDGPDPDAPVIDVAGELAVRGGEHLEVSFTVAVPGGIADLEVTASAGEVTIDNSDDILGATSGEVLVGYEPSSATSGYQTITLTVTDELGNESSLDAEVEVFLPVSFGMALVSGAGDVTTTFLNGVVDINSETVSNSNSTELAQYAALFSDGKAMYTAGFGAPATMGKYEFNSAGEAELTQEIIVPGANSFSSVLIVDEQTGYATVGGGLARAVQFSPADMRITGEIDLSEAGDGLFYSDMIIRDQTLFIALNDFGSSGEAKVAVVDLQTNTLQKVITDDRTATLFGTLPSSIMASDANGDIYIQASGLFSGKPSGILRINAGETAFDPDYFFNLTDQVGGSCFGLYLIGGVAFTALSENDDNWFGFDGDKPSFSYRKLDLTTSTDQGALDAALPNTFAGSRTLFFVQVSDDEVFFPIAGSDEDALYSYSLSTGDVTKKTTSTSGYVTGLVQVY
;
A
#
# COMPACT_ATOMS: atom_id res chain seq x y z
N MET A 1 10.17 70.14 23.98
CA MET A 1 10.96 71.20 23.34
C MET A 1 10.28 71.53 22.01
N LYS A 2 9.78 72.78 21.87
CA LYS A 2 9.45 73.56 20.65
C LYS A 2 8.77 72.89 19.42
N LYS A 3 7.51 73.30 19.19
CA LYS A 3 6.95 73.68 17.85
C LYS A 3 7.77 74.86 17.26
N PRO A 4 7.85 75.09 15.93
CA PRO A 4 6.78 75.73 15.12
C PRO A 4 6.63 75.12 13.68
N MET A 5 5.48 75.11 13.00
CA MET A 5 4.65 76.20 12.43
C MET A 5 5.32 76.89 11.20
N LEU A 6 4.76 76.72 9.98
CA LEU A 6 4.15 77.81 9.18
C LEU A 6 3.61 77.34 7.80
N ASN A 7 2.42 77.87 7.48
CA ASN A 7 1.77 77.96 6.16
C ASN A 7 2.62 78.75 5.13
N PHE A 8 2.23 78.74 3.84
CA PHE A 8 1.98 79.97 3.03
C PHE A 8 1.36 79.67 1.63
N PHE A 9 0.26 80.39 1.33
CA PHE A 9 -0.25 80.92 0.03
C PHE A 9 -0.76 79.97 -1.07
N ASN A 10 -1.99 80.03 -1.61
CA ASN A 10 -2.96 81.08 -2.00
C ASN A 10 -2.87 81.52 -3.49
N SER A 11 -4.02 81.36 -4.17
CA SER A 11 -4.69 82.27 -5.14
C SER A 11 -4.26 82.44 -6.62
N GLY A 12 -5.29 82.40 -7.49
CA GLY A 12 -5.44 83.18 -8.75
C GLY A 12 -5.32 82.35 -10.04
N ARG A 13 -6.38 81.86 -10.71
CA ARG A 13 -7.43 82.51 -11.55
C ARG A 13 -6.92 83.45 -12.67
N ILE A 14 -7.58 83.33 -13.85
CA ILE A 14 -7.66 84.23 -15.05
C ILE A 14 -7.05 83.55 -16.31
N LEU A 15 -7.61 83.45 -17.53
CA LEU A 15 -8.71 84.10 -18.31
C LEU A 15 -9.14 83.13 -19.47
N LEU A 16 -10.44 82.83 -19.65
CA LEU A 16 -11.34 83.23 -20.76
C LEU A 16 -10.84 83.09 -22.22
N SER A 17 -11.50 82.24 -23.01
CA SER A 17 -11.75 82.50 -24.44
C SER A 17 -13.07 81.86 -24.87
N LEU A 18 -14.06 82.71 -25.15
CA LEU A 18 -15.32 82.36 -25.81
C LEU A 18 -15.06 82.09 -27.31
N PHE A 19 -15.61 81.00 -27.84
CA PHE A 19 -16.02 80.92 -29.24
C PHE A 19 -17.36 80.17 -29.31
N VAL A 20 -18.41 80.90 -29.64
CA VAL A 20 -19.71 80.37 -30.04
C VAL A 20 -19.64 80.13 -31.55
N SER A 21 -19.80 78.88 -31.98
CA SER A 21 -20.13 78.57 -33.37
C SER A 21 -21.26 77.54 -33.40
N LEU A 22 -22.38 78.02 -33.90
CA LEU A 22 -23.63 77.34 -34.17
C LEU A 22 -23.49 76.57 -35.49
N CYS A 23 -23.71 75.25 -35.52
CA CYS A 23 -24.16 74.54 -36.73
C CYS A 23 -24.59 73.07 -36.47
N LEU A 24 -25.81 72.79 -36.92
CA LEU A 24 -26.39 71.51 -37.38
C LEU A 24 -26.36 70.28 -36.45
N VAL A 25 -27.54 69.98 -35.90
CA VAL A 25 -27.93 68.64 -35.43
C VAL A 25 -28.12 67.74 -36.66
N LEU A 26 -27.20 66.80 -36.88
CA LEU A 26 -27.46 65.61 -37.68
C LEU A 26 -28.11 64.59 -36.74
N ALA A 27 -29.34 64.17 -37.08
CA ALA A 27 -29.95 63.01 -36.48
C ALA A 27 -29.19 61.78 -36.97
N SER A 28 -28.31 61.22 -36.14
CA SER A 28 -27.88 59.83 -36.27
C SER A 28 -28.91 58.95 -35.57
N CYS A 29 -29.41 57.94 -36.29
CA CYS A 29 -30.17 56.84 -35.69
C CYS A 29 -29.37 56.29 -34.50
N GLN A 30 -29.92 56.40 -33.29
CA GLN A 30 -29.55 55.48 -32.23
C GLN A 30 -30.30 54.20 -32.54
N GLU A 31 -29.57 53.17 -32.93
CA GLU A 31 -30.04 51.80 -32.73
C GLU A 31 -30.28 51.63 -31.24
N ASP A 32 -31.50 51.20 -30.92
CA ASP A 32 -31.95 50.88 -29.57
C ASP A 32 -31.34 49.53 -29.22
N ASP A 33 -30.07 49.55 -28.80
CA ASP A 33 -29.45 48.39 -28.18
C ASP A 33 -30.18 48.18 -26.84
N GLY A 34 -30.93 47.09 -26.75
CA GLY A 34 -31.46 46.61 -25.47
C GLY A 34 -30.33 46.45 -24.43
N PRO A 35 -30.65 46.27 -23.15
CA PRO A 35 -29.61 46.06 -22.14
C PRO A 35 -28.70 44.92 -22.59
N ASP A 36 -27.41 45.22 -22.76
CA ASP A 36 -26.36 44.25 -23.04
C ASP A 36 -26.48 43.15 -21.97
N PRO A 37 -26.70 41.88 -22.33
CA PRO A 37 -26.81 40.82 -21.34
C PRO A 37 -25.54 40.76 -20.49
N ASP A 38 -25.71 40.47 -19.20
CA ASP A 38 -24.58 40.36 -18.27
C ASP A 38 -23.57 39.31 -18.77
N ALA A 39 -22.28 39.57 -18.54
CA ALA A 39 -21.20 38.65 -18.88
C ALA A 39 -21.39 37.25 -18.23
N PRO A 40 -20.78 36.19 -18.80
CA PRO A 40 -20.88 34.85 -18.24
C PRO A 40 -20.51 34.80 -16.75
N VAL A 41 -21.30 34.09 -15.95
CA VAL A 41 -20.98 33.80 -14.55
C VAL A 41 -20.55 32.35 -14.46
N ILE A 42 -19.39 32.11 -13.86
CA ILE A 42 -18.82 30.77 -13.67
C ILE A 42 -18.67 30.56 -12.15
N ASP A 43 -18.98 29.36 -11.69
CA ASP A 43 -18.75 28.90 -10.33
C ASP A 43 -18.16 27.49 -10.32
N VAL A 44 -17.34 27.20 -9.33
CA VAL A 44 -16.77 25.87 -9.08
C VAL A 44 -16.85 25.61 -7.58
N ALA A 45 -17.45 24.48 -7.22
CA ALA A 45 -17.69 24.16 -5.82
C ALA A 45 -16.84 22.98 -5.37
N GLY A 46 -16.38 23.05 -4.11
CA GLY A 46 -15.65 21.98 -3.45
C GLY A 46 -14.15 22.19 -3.45
N GLU A 47 -13.49 21.53 -2.51
CA GLU A 47 -12.04 21.37 -2.53
C GLU A 47 -11.72 20.27 -3.55
N LEU A 48 -10.81 20.57 -4.48
CA LEU A 48 -10.42 19.65 -5.54
C LEU A 48 -9.04 19.07 -5.21
N ALA A 49 -8.93 17.74 -5.27
CA ALA A 49 -7.70 17.03 -5.01
C ALA A 49 -7.60 15.78 -5.87
N VAL A 50 -6.40 15.47 -6.36
CA VAL A 50 -6.13 14.29 -7.20
C VAL A 50 -4.69 13.84 -7.04
N ARG A 51 -4.36 12.58 -7.36
CA ARG A 51 -2.98 12.12 -7.44
C ARG A 51 -2.40 12.30 -8.83
N GLY A 52 -1.09 12.55 -8.89
CA GLY A 52 -0.36 12.52 -10.15
C GLY A 52 -0.56 11.19 -10.87
N GLY A 53 -1.01 11.24 -12.12
CA GLY A 53 -1.29 10.08 -12.97
C GLY A 53 -2.72 9.56 -12.90
N GLU A 54 -3.58 10.15 -12.06
CA GLU A 54 -5.00 9.82 -11.95
C GLU A 54 -5.88 10.88 -12.64
N HIS A 55 -7.09 10.47 -13.02
CA HIS A 55 -8.08 11.33 -13.64
C HIS A 55 -8.99 11.97 -12.58
N LEU A 56 -9.24 13.27 -12.71
CA LEU A 56 -10.21 14.04 -11.93
C LEU A 56 -11.23 14.69 -12.85
N GLU A 57 -12.52 14.45 -12.60
CA GLU A 57 -13.61 15.21 -13.22
C GLU A 57 -13.91 16.45 -12.35
N VAL A 58 -13.90 17.63 -12.97
CA VAL A 58 -14.22 18.92 -12.33
C VAL A 58 -15.47 19.48 -12.98
N SER A 59 -16.48 19.80 -12.15
CA SER A 59 -17.74 20.37 -12.62
C SER A 59 -17.80 21.88 -12.35
N PHE A 60 -17.92 22.67 -13.42
CA PHE A 60 -18.15 24.10 -13.37
C PHE A 60 -19.61 24.40 -13.66
N THR A 61 -20.27 25.18 -12.80
CA THR A 61 -21.60 25.73 -13.11
C THR A 61 -21.46 27.03 -13.86
N VAL A 62 -22.15 27.16 -14.99
CA VAL A 62 -22.13 28.37 -15.81
C VAL A 62 -23.54 28.95 -15.97
N ALA A 63 -23.64 30.27 -15.97
CA ALA A 63 -24.84 31.02 -16.33
C ALA A 63 -24.45 32.10 -17.35
N VAL A 64 -25.01 32.00 -18.55
CA VAL A 64 -24.64 32.81 -19.72
C VAL A 64 -25.91 33.36 -20.34
N PRO A 65 -26.40 34.54 -19.91
CA PRO A 65 -27.66 35.09 -20.41
C PRO A 65 -27.71 35.25 -21.93
N GLY A 66 -26.56 35.51 -22.56
CA GLY A 66 -26.39 35.61 -24.03
C GLY A 66 -26.25 34.28 -24.78
N GLY A 67 -26.27 33.12 -24.09
CA GLY A 67 -25.97 31.81 -24.67
C GLY A 67 -24.47 31.53 -24.78
N ILE A 68 -24.05 30.29 -24.52
CA ILE A 68 -22.65 29.86 -24.61
C ILE A 68 -22.24 29.71 -26.07
N ALA A 69 -21.26 30.48 -26.53
CA ALA A 69 -20.74 30.40 -27.88
C ALA A 69 -19.46 29.56 -27.96
N ASP A 70 -18.59 29.66 -26.96
CA ASP A 70 -17.32 28.95 -26.91
C ASP A 70 -16.90 28.61 -25.48
N LEU A 71 -16.11 27.54 -25.36
CA LEU A 71 -15.55 27.06 -24.11
C LEU A 71 -14.08 26.71 -24.32
N GLU A 72 -13.20 27.32 -23.54
CA GLU A 72 -11.78 26.99 -23.51
C GLU A 72 -11.38 26.57 -22.10
N VAL A 73 -10.52 25.55 -22.01
CA VAL A 73 -9.94 25.12 -20.73
C VAL A 73 -8.43 25.00 -20.82
N THR A 74 -7.75 25.43 -19.78
CA THR A 74 -6.29 25.29 -19.63
C THR A 74 -5.94 24.83 -18.23
N ALA A 75 -4.78 24.18 -18.08
CA ALA A 75 -4.25 23.78 -16.79
C ALA A 75 -2.80 24.25 -16.62
N SER A 76 -2.39 24.58 -15.39
CA SER A 76 -1.02 24.99 -15.08
C SER A 76 0.01 23.87 -15.32
N ALA A 77 -0.42 22.62 -15.19
CA ALA A 77 0.32 21.39 -15.48
C ALA A 77 -0.69 20.27 -15.79
N GLY A 78 -0.26 19.20 -16.46
CA GLY A 78 -1.15 18.08 -16.81
C GLY A 78 -1.92 18.30 -18.12
N GLU A 79 -2.74 17.31 -18.47
CA GLU A 79 -3.69 17.39 -19.58
C GLU A 79 -5.07 17.78 -19.06
N VAL A 80 -5.82 18.54 -19.86
CA VAL A 80 -7.17 18.98 -19.52
C VAL A 80 -8.07 18.97 -20.75
N THR A 81 -9.31 18.53 -20.59
CA THR A 81 -10.32 18.42 -21.65
C THR A 81 -11.68 18.87 -21.16
N ILE A 82 -12.52 19.38 -22.07
CA ILE A 82 -13.95 19.57 -21.78
C ILE A 82 -14.68 18.37 -22.36
N ASP A 83 -15.34 17.60 -21.49
CA ASP A 83 -15.86 16.28 -21.85
C ASP A 83 -17.27 16.34 -22.44
N ASN A 84 -17.98 17.46 -22.24
CA ASN A 84 -19.38 17.65 -22.67
C ASN A 84 -19.60 18.93 -23.50
N SER A 85 -18.58 19.41 -24.21
CA SER A 85 -18.63 20.70 -24.93
C SER A 85 -19.80 20.77 -25.93
N ASP A 86 -20.00 19.74 -26.75
CA ASP A 86 -21.07 19.69 -27.77
C ASP A 86 -22.49 19.71 -27.17
N ASP A 87 -22.65 19.30 -25.92
CA ASP A 87 -23.97 19.20 -25.26
C ASP A 87 -24.47 20.54 -24.70
N ILE A 88 -23.55 21.49 -24.48
CA ILE A 88 -23.85 22.72 -23.72
C ILE A 88 -23.75 24.02 -24.55
N LEU A 89 -23.18 23.95 -25.76
CA LEU A 89 -23.16 25.11 -26.67
C LEU A 89 -24.59 25.60 -26.99
N GLY A 90 -24.76 26.92 -26.97
CA GLY A 90 -26.05 27.60 -27.15
C GLY A 90 -26.96 27.58 -25.92
N ALA A 91 -26.61 26.87 -24.84
CA ALA A 91 -27.36 26.91 -23.60
C ALA A 91 -27.11 28.25 -22.86
N THR A 92 -28.11 28.72 -22.11
CA THR A 92 -27.96 29.94 -21.28
C THR A 92 -27.49 29.63 -19.85
N SER A 93 -27.33 28.36 -19.51
CA SER A 93 -26.80 27.88 -18.22
C SER A 93 -26.59 26.36 -18.28
N GLY A 94 -25.68 25.82 -17.47
CA GLY A 94 -25.50 24.39 -17.31
C GLY A 94 -24.24 24.02 -16.54
N GLU A 95 -23.86 22.75 -16.59
CA GLU A 95 -22.62 22.23 -15.99
C GLU A 95 -21.63 21.89 -17.11
N VAL A 96 -20.42 22.46 -17.03
CA VAL A 96 -19.29 22.10 -17.90
C VAL A 96 -18.45 21.08 -17.14
N LEU A 97 -18.33 19.88 -17.69
CA LEU A 97 -17.53 18.79 -17.13
C LEU A 97 -16.14 18.83 -17.75
N VAL A 98 -15.13 18.98 -16.90
CA VAL A 98 -13.74 19.10 -17.28
C VAL A 98 -12.95 17.91 -16.75
N GLY A 99 -12.38 17.12 -17.65
CA GLY A 99 -11.43 16.07 -17.30
C GLY A 99 -10.03 16.65 -17.08
N TYR A 100 -9.39 16.28 -15.98
CA TYR A 100 -8.04 16.73 -15.61
C TYR A 100 -7.14 15.55 -15.24
N GLU A 101 -5.97 15.46 -15.88
CA GLU A 101 -4.97 14.39 -15.64
C GLU A 101 -3.57 15.00 -15.42
N PRO A 102 -3.15 15.24 -14.16
CA PRO A 102 -1.78 15.63 -13.86
C PRO A 102 -0.80 14.48 -14.14
N SER A 103 0.44 14.80 -14.49
CA SER A 103 1.47 13.77 -14.58
C SER A 103 1.84 13.21 -13.20
N SER A 104 2.34 11.97 -13.13
CA SER A 104 2.75 11.31 -11.88
C SER A 104 3.86 12.01 -11.08
N ALA A 105 4.57 12.97 -11.71
CA ALA A 105 5.59 13.78 -11.08
C ALA A 105 5.07 15.14 -10.58
N THR A 106 3.80 15.48 -10.84
CA THR A 106 3.20 16.76 -10.45
C THR A 106 2.73 16.69 -9.00
N SER A 107 2.93 17.76 -8.23
CA SER A 107 2.45 17.87 -6.86
C SER A 107 2.26 19.33 -6.43
N GLY A 108 1.47 19.56 -5.38
CA GLY A 108 1.10 20.88 -4.89
C GLY A 108 -0.09 21.48 -5.64
N TYR A 109 -0.46 22.71 -5.28
CA TYR A 109 -1.59 23.41 -5.91
C TYR A 109 -1.34 23.71 -7.38
N GLN A 110 -2.23 23.18 -8.23
CA GLN A 110 -2.35 23.46 -9.65
C GLN A 110 -3.63 24.26 -9.91
N THR A 111 -3.73 24.84 -11.11
CA THR A 111 -4.89 25.64 -11.51
C THR A 111 -5.47 25.10 -12.80
N ILE A 112 -6.79 24.91 -12.82
CA ILE A 112 -7.58 24.69 -14.03
C ILE A 112 -8.37 25.96 -14.29
N THR A 113 -8.18 26.58 -15.45
CA THR A 113 -8.89 27.80 -15.83
C THR A 113 -9.92 27.47 -16.90
N LEU A 114 -11.20 27.63 -16.59
CA LEU A 114 -12.29 27.61 -17.57
C LEU A 114 -12.56 29.04 -18.04
N THR A 115 -12.60 29.23 -19.36
CA THR A 115 -13.03 30.48 -20.01
C THR A 115 -14.30 30.20 -20.80
N VAL A 116 -15.31 31.05 -20.60
CA VAL A 116 -16.60 30.98 -21.28
C VAL A 116 -16.83 32.26 -22.05
N THR A 117 -17.17 32.12 -23.32
CA THR A 117 -17.48 33.25 -24.22
C THR A 117 -18.94 33.15 -24.66
N ASP A 118 -19.69 34.26 -24.54
CA ASP A 118 -21.08 34.33 -25.00
C ASP A 118 -21.21 34.66 -26.50
N GLU A 119 -22.42 34.59 -27.05
CA GLU A 119 -22.68 34.89 -28.49
C GLU A 119 -22.40 36.34 -28.89
N LEU A 120 -22.27 37.25 -27.93
CA LEU A 120 -21.94 38.66 -28.15
C LEU A 120 -20.44 38.93 -27.99
N GLY A 121 -19.65 37.93 -27.59
CA GLY A 121 -18.22 38.01 -27.40
C GLY A 121 -17.80 38.52 -26.01
N ASN A 122 -18.71 38.55 -25.03
CA ASN A 122 -18.31 38.79 -23.65
C ASN A 122 -17.70 37.52 -23.06
N GLU A 123 -16.59 37.70 -22.34
CA GLU A 123 -15.81 36.59 -21.78
C GLU A 123 -15.74 36.68 -20.26
N SER A 124 -15.72 35.53 -19.61
CA SER A 124 -15.33 35.41 -18.21
C SER A 124 -14.53 34.13 -18.01
N SER A 125 -13.62 34.17 -17.03
CA SER A 125 -12.77 33.03 -16.68
C SER A 125 -12.79 32.80 -15.18
N LEU A 126 -12.71 31.54 -14.77
CA LEU A 126 -12.58 31.14 -13.37
C LEU A 126 -11.47 30.11 -13.22
N ASP A 127 -10.61 30.36 -12.24
CA ASP A 127 -9.58 29.44 -11.79
C ASP A 127 -10.15 28.50 -10.72
N ALA A 128 -10.05 27.20 -10.95
CA ALA A 128 -10.23 26.17 -9.95
C ALA A 128 -8.86 25.71 -9.43
N GLU A 129 -8.62 25.86 -8.13
CA GLU A 129 -7.41 25.35 -7.49
C GLU A 129 -7.56 23.85 -7.18
N VAL A 130 -6.59 23.05 -7.61
CA VAL A 130 -6.54 21.60 -7.40
C VAL A 130 -5.27 21.24 -6.66
N GLU A 131 -5.38 20.62 -5.49
CA GLU A 131 -4.22 20.08 -4.79
C GLU A 131 -3.82 18.74 -5.41
N VAL A 132 -2.63 18.68 -6.03
CA VAL A 132 -2.11 17.45 -6.61
C VAL A 132 -1.16 16.77 -5.63
N PHE A 133 -1.38 15.48 -5.36
CA PHE A 133 -0.52 14.68 -4.48
C PHE A 133 0.34 13.71 -5.30
N LEU A 134 1.57 13.46 -4.85
CA LEU A 134 2.39 12.38 -5.43
C LEU A 134 1.75 11.02 -5.13
N PRO A 135 1.88 10.01 -6.01
CA PRO A 135 1.33 8.68 -5.78
C PRO A 135 1.92 8.01 -4.54
N VAL A 136 1.14 7.13 -3.91
CA VAL A 136 1.61 6.30 -2.78
C VAL A 136 2.46 5.17 -3.35
N SER A 137 3.69 5.03 -2.86
CA SER A 137 4.59 3.95 -3.29
C SER A 137 4.39 2.69 -2.46
N PHE A 138 4.08 2.84 -1.16
CA PHE A 138 3.95 1.73 -0.23
C PHE A 138 2.76 1.88 0.70
N GLY A 139 2.06 0.76 0.94
CA GLY A 139 1.22 0.59 2.11
C GLY A 139 2.06 0.11 3.29
N MET A 140 1.93 0.77 4.44
CA MET A 140 2.71 0.46 5.65
C MET A 140 1.81 0.28 6.87
N ALA A 141 2.09 -0.76 7.66
CA ALA A 141 1.44 -1.00 8.94
C ALA A 141 2.43 -0.70 10.07
N LEU A 142 2.04 0.22 10.95
CA LEU A 142 2.70 0.46 12.23
C LEU A 142 1.87 -0.16 13.34
N VAL A 143 2.49 -0.88 14.27
CA VAL A 143 1.78 -1.39 15.45
C VAL A 143 2.27 -0.69 16.68
N SER A 144 1.31 -0.19 17.47
CA SER A 144 1.54 0.31 18.82
C SER A 144 0.79 -0.57 19.83
N GLY A 145 1.36 -0.70 21.02
CA GLY A 145 0.85 -1.58 22.09
C GLY A 145 1.79 -2.75 22.40
N ALA A 146 1.41 -3.55 23.40
CA ALA A 146 2.23 -4.66 23.89
C ALA A 146 1.36 -5.88 24.22
N GLY A 147 1.90 -7.08 24.01
CA GLY A 147 1.19 -8.34 24.25
C GLY A 147 -0.03 -8.49 23.33
N ASP A 148 -1.17 -8.84 23.90
CA ASP A 148 -2.41 -9.08 23.15
C ASP A 148 -3.19 -7.79 22.79
N VAL A 149 -2.75 -6.63 23.31
CA VAL A 149 -3.38 -5.33 23.03
C VAL A 149 -2.51 -4.57 22.03
N THR A 150 -2.81 -4.78 20.75
CA THR A 150 -2.11 -4.13 19.64
C THR A 150 -3.11 -3.40 18.76
N THR A 151 -2.77 -2.18 18.36
CA THR A 151 -3.50 -1.40 17.36
C THR A 151 -2.62 -1.29 16.13
N THR A 152 -3.17 -1.61 14.96
CA THR A 152 -2.47 -1.44 13.69
C THR A 152 -2.89 -0.11 13.05
N PHE A 153 -1.92 0.66 12.60
CA PHE A 153 -2.11 1.94 11.93
C PHE A 153 -1.67 1.78 10.47
N LEU A 154 -2.62 1.90 9.55
CA LEU A 154 -2.40 1.77 8.11
C LEU A 154 -2.04 3.12 7.50
N ASN A 155 -0.90 3.21 6.83
CA ASN A 155 -0.37 4.44 6.25
C ASN A 155 -0.07 4.26 4.76
N GLY A 156 -0.36 5.29 3.96
CA GLY A 156 0.20 5.43 2.61
C GLY A 156 1.53 6.20 2.69
N VAL A 157 2.60 5.58 2.21
CA VAL A 157 3.95 6.17 2.19
C VAL A 157 4.34 6.52 0.77
N VAL A 158 4.48 7.83 0.51
CA VAL A 158 4.89 8.38 -0.79
C VAL A 158 6.40 8.20 -1.00
N ASP A 159 7.22 8.65 -0.05
CA ASP A 159 8.67 8.52 -0.08
C ASP A 159 9.17 7.73 1.13
N ILE A 160 9.68 6.53 0.87
CA ILE A 160 10.21 5.63 1.92
C ILE A 160 11.54 6.14 2.51
N ASN A 161 12.18 7.12 1.89
CA ASN A 161 13.42 7.74 2.37
C ASN A 161 13.17 9.02 3.19
N SER A 162 11.91 9.30 3.55
CA SER A 162 11.61 10.38 4.50
C SER A 162 12.31 10.13 5.83
N GLU A 163 12.73 11.21 6.51
CA GLU A 163 13.43 11.09 7.80
C GLU A 163 12.62 10.28 8.84
N THR A 164 11.30 10.51 8.86
CA THR A 164 10.39 9.79 9.75
C THR A 164 9.09 9.39 9.07
N VAL A 165 8.47 8.36 9.64
CA VAL A 165 7.07 7.99 9.45
C VAL A 165 6.37 8.02 10.82
N SER A 166 5.10 8.40 10.85
CA SER A 166 4.26 8.42 12.05
C SER A 166 2.89 7.85 11.72
N ASN A 167 2.01 7.75 12.73
CA ASN A 167 0.62 7.34 12.55
C ASN A 167 -0.37 8.52 12.46
N SER A 168 0.08 9.74 12.18
CA SER A 168 -0.79 10.93 12.24
C SER A 168 -1.92 10.95 11.21
N ASN A 169 -1.71 10.34 10.04
CA ASN A 169 -2.66 10.29 8.93
C ASN A 169 -3.05 8.84 8.61
N SER A 170 -3.18 8.03 9.66
CA SER A 170 -3.34 6.58 9.54
C SER A 170 -4.77 6.13 9.80
N THR A 171 -5.15 5.02 9.17
CA THR A 171 -6.39 4.33 9.47
C THR A 171 -6.15 3.29 10.56
N GLU A 172 -6.90 3.40 11.66
CA GLU A 172 -6.74 2.54 12.83
C GLU A 172 -7.51 1.22 12.68
N LEU A 173 -6.85 0.11 12.98
CA LEU A 173 -7.45 -1.20 13.20
C LEU A 173 -7.24 -1.61 14.66
N ALA A 174 -8.32 -1.96 15.35
CA ALA A 174 -8.31 -2.34 16.76
C ALA A 174 -7.72 -3.74 17.04
N GLN A 175 -6.85 -4.24 16.16
CA GLN A 175 -6.18 -5.52 16.26
C GLN A 175 -4.88 -5.51 15.43
N TYR A 176 -4.02 -6.50 15.65
CA TYR A 176 -2.92 -6.79 14.74
C TYR A 176 -3.45 -7.18 13.34
N ALA A 177 -2.87 -6.59 12.30
CA ALA A 177 -3.13 -6.99 10.92
C ALA A 177 -1.81 -7.07 10.12
N ALA A 178 -1.65 -8.15 9.38
CA ALA A 178 -0.61 -8.27 8.36
C ALA A 178 -1.09 -7.63 7.05
N LEU A 179 -0.13 -7.22 6.23
CA LEU A 179 -0.37 -6.59 4.94
C LEU A 179 -0.05 -7.52 3.78
N PHE A 180 -0.87 -7.43 2.74
CA PHE A 180 -0.69 -8.08 1.44
C PHE A 180 -1.01 -7.06 0.34
N SER A 181 -0.61 -7.33 -0.90
CA SER A 181 -0.87 -6.45 -2.04
C SER A 181 -0.97 -7.26 -3.33
N ASP A 182 -1.77 -6.76 -4.27
CA ASP A 182 -1.80 -7.18 -5.68
C ASP A 182 -0.95 -6.26 -6.58
N GLY A 183 -0.23 -5.32 -5.98
CA GLY A 183 0.53 -4.26 -6.65
C GLY A 183 -0.23 -2.95 -6.79
N LYS A 184 -1.54 -2.91 -6.51
CA LYS A 184 -2.37 -1.69 -6.62
C LYS A 184 -3.06 -1.33 -5.31
N ALA A 185 -3.69 -2.30 -4.65
CA ALA A 185 -4.42 -2.11 -3.41
C ALA A 185 -3.69 -2.78 -2.24
N MET A 186 -3.91 -2.25 -1.04
CA MET A 186 -3.43 -2.85 0.20
C MET A 186 -4.51 -3.73 0.81
N TYR A 187 -4.16 -4.97 1.16
CA TYR A 187 -5.06 -5.91 1.82
C TYR A 187 -4.58 -6.18 3.24
N THR A 188 -5.51 -6.31 4.16
CA THR A 188 -5.21 -6.61 5.56
C THR A 188 -5.85 -7.92 5.98
N ALA A 189 -5.12 -8.72 6.75
CA ALA A 189 -5.67 -9.88 7.42
C ALA A 189 -5.07 -10.01 8.82
N GLY A 190 -5.90 -10.32 9.81
CA GLY A 190 -5.51 -10.33 11.21
C GLY A 190 -6.15 -11.47 11.99
N PHE A 191 -5.82 -11.51 13.27
CA PHE A 191 -6.47 -12.39 14.24
C PHE A 191 -7.71 -11.70 14.78
N GLY A 192 -8.88 -12.34 14.63
CA GLY A 192 -10.16 -11.80 15.07
C GLY A 192 -11.31 -12.73 14.69
N ALA A 193 -12.31 -12.84 15.57
CA ALA A 193 -13.52 -13.60 15.31
C ALA A 193 -14.70 -12.63 15.09
N PRO A 194 -15.39 -12.64 13.92
CA PRO A 194 -15.12 -13.51 12.76
C PRO A 194 -13.83 -13.12 12.02
N ALA A 195 -13.28 -14.05 11.24
CA ALA A 195 -12.15 -13.77 10.37
C ALA A 195 -12.52 -12.72 9.32
N THR A 196 -11.72 -11.65 9.24
CA THR A 196 -11.95 -10.52 8.33
C THR A 196 -10.69 -10.23 7.52
N MET A 197 -10.90 -9.95 6.24
CA MET A 197 -9.89 -9.43 5.33
C MET A 197 -10.43 -8.14 4.71
N GLY A 198 -9.70 -7.04 4.86
CA GLY A 198 -10.09 -5.74 4.31
C GLY A 198 -9.24 -5.37 3.10
N LYS A 199 -9.84 -4.68 2.12
CA LYS A 199 -9.15 -4.05 0.99
C LYS A 199 -9.17 -2.55 1.19
N TYR A 200 -8.01 -1.94 1.04
CA TYR A 200 -7.76 -0.52 1.25
C TYR A 200 -7.17 0.09 -0.01
N GLU A 201 -7.71 1.24 -0.40
CA GLU A 201 -7.19 2.11 -1.44
C GLU A 201 -6.80 3.45 -0.79
N PHE A 202 -5.88 4.19 -1.38
CA PHE A 202 -5.40 5.43 -0.78
C PHE A 202 -6.11 6.63 -1.38
N ASN A 203 -6.80 7.42 -0.55
CA ASN A 203 -7.37 8.69 -0.99
C ASN A 203 -6.27 9.67 -1.41
N SER A 204 -6.60 10.83 -1.97
CA SER A 204 -5.63 11.82 -2.44
C SER A 204 -4.62 12.24 -1.35
N ALA A 205 -5.03 12.32 -0.09
CA ALA A 205 -4.17 12.69 1.04
C ALA A 205 -3.19 11.59 1.50
N GLY A 206 -3.33 10.35 1.03
CA GLY A 206 -2.46 9.22 1.43
C GLY A 206 -3.05 8.35 2.53
N GLU A 207 -4.29 8.60 2.90
CA GLU A 207 -4.97 7.84 3.94
C GLU A 207 -5.53 6.56 3.34
N ALA A 208 -5.37 5.44 4.05
CA ALA A 208 -5.87 4.15 3.63
C ALA A 208 -7.38 4.04 3.90
N GLU A 209 -8.21 4.04 2.88
CA GLU A 209 -9.66 3.93 3.00
C GLU A 209 -10.13 2.49 2.76
N LEU A 210 -10.89 1.94 3.71
CA LEU A 210 -11.52 0.63 3.54
C LEU A 210 -12.56 0.73 2.43
N THR A 211 -12.33 0.04 1.31
CA THR A 211 -13.27 0.02 0.19
C THR A 211 -14.17 -1.21 0.25
N GLN A 212 -13.62 -2.37 0.61
CA GLN A 212 -14.33 -3.64 0.60
C GLN A 212 -13.79 -4.61 1.64
N GLU A 213 -14.58 -5.62 2.02
CA GLU A 213 -14.16 -6.65 2.98
C GLU A 213 -14.73 -8.02 2.66
N ILE A 214 -13.98 -9.06 3.04
CA ILE A 214 -14.45 -10.45 3.14
C ILE A 214 -14.54 -10.80 4.62
N ILE A 215 -15.69 -11.33 5.03
CA ILE A 215 -15.91 -11.87 6.38
C ILE A 215 -16.24 -13.35 6.27
N VAL A 216 -15.57 -14.19 7.07
CA VAL A 216 -15.86 -15.61 7.20
C VAL A 216 -16.37 -15.92 8.62
N PRO A 217 -17.70 -16.05 8.79
CA PRO A 217 -18.28 -16.43 10.08
C PRO A 217 -17.80 -17.81 10.53
N GLY A 218 -17.54 -17.95 11.84
CA GLY A 218 -17.11 -19.23 12.44
C GLY A 218 -15.61 -19.53 12.35
N ALA A 219 -14.83 -18.66 11.70
CA ALA A 219 -13.36 -18.66 11.79
C ALA A 219 -12.87 -17.52 12.70
N ASN A 220 -11.67 -17.67 13.26
CA ASN A 220 -11.03 -16.70 14.14
C ASN A 220 -9.86 -15.95 13.48
N SER A 221 -9.48 -16.33 12.27
CA SER A 221 -8.49 -15.61 11.48
C SER A 221 -8.48 -16.10 10.04
N PHE A 222 -8.03 -15.25 9.14
CA PHE A 222 -7.25 -15.75 8.01
C PHE A 222 -5.85 -16.05 8.54
N SER A 223 -5.30 -17.23 8.27
CA SER A 223 -4.02 -17.67 8.86
C SER A 223 -2.83 -17.46 7.92
N SER A 224 -3.08 -17.56 6.62
CA SER A 224 -2.14 -17.22 5.55
C SER A 224 -2.95 -16.74 4.34
N VAL A 225 -2.43 -15.77 3.61
CA VAL A 225 -3.05 -15.17 2.42
C VAL A 225 -2.02 -15.18 1.29
N LEU A 226 -2.44 -15.63 0.13
CA LEU A 226 -1.67 -15.62 -1.11
C LEU A 226 -2.49 -14.91 -2.18
N ILE A 227 -2.04 -13.73 -2.60
CA ILE A 227 -2.60 -12.99 -3.73
C ILE A 227 -1.77 -13.37 -4.96
N VAL A 228 -2.41 -13.94 -5.98
CA VAL A 228 -1.75 -14.34 -7.23
C VAL A 228 -1.82 -13.21 -8.24
N ASP A 229 -3.02 -12.64 -8.39
CA ASP A 229 -3.33 -11.50 -9.25
C ASP A 229 -4.63 -10.84 -8.75
N GLU A 230 -5.12 -9.82 -9.45
CA GLU A 230 -6.35 -9.10 -9.11
C GLU A 230 -7.61 -9.99 -9.08
N GLN A 231 -7.60 -11.15 -9.72
CA GLN A 231 -8.78 -12.01 -9.89
C GLN A 231 -8.70 -13.29 -9.05
N THR A 232 -7.50 -13.67 -8.62
CA THR A 232 -7.24 -14.93 -7.95
C THR A 232 -6.39 -14.73 -6.70
N GLY A 233 -6.95 -15.09 -5.56
CA GLY A 233 -6.24 -15.25 -4.30
C GLY A 233 -6.70 -16.50 -3.56
N TYR A 234 -5.87 -16.97 -2.65
CA TYR A 234 -6.17 -18.06 -1.72
C TYR A 234 -5.92 -17.59 -0.29
N ALA A 235 -6.79 -17.97 0.64
CA ALA A 235 -6.60 -17.66 2.04
C ALA A 235 -7.05 -18.83 2.92
N THR A 236 -6.19 -19.28 3.83
CA THR A 236 -6.57 -20.30 4.81
C THR A 236 -7.36 -19.65 5.93
N VAL A 237 -8.40 -20.32 6.42
CA VAL A 237 -9.16 -19.86 7.57
C VAL A 237 -8.88 -20.74 8.78
N GLY A 238 -8.46 -20.14 9.88
CA GLY A 238 -8.04 -20.82 11.09
C GLY A 238 -8.98 -20.58 12.28
N GLY A 239 -8.83 -21.41 13.33
CA GLY A 239 -9.52 -21.22 14.60
C GLY A 239 -11.00 -21.59 14.64
N GLY A 240 -11.45 -22.51 13.79
CA GLY A 240 -12.83 -23.02 13.85
C GLY A 240 -13.28 -23.78 12.60
N LEU A 241 -12.58 -23.58 11.48
CA LEU A 241 -12.85 -24.24 10.20
C LEU A 241 -11.55 -24.85 9.66
N ALA A 242 -11.67 -25.98 8.97
CA ALA A 242 -10.55 -26.65 8.30
C ALA A 242 -10.70 -26.51 6.78
N ARG A 243 -10.43 -25.31 6.26
CA ARG A 243 -10.53 -25.03 4.82
C ARG A 243 -9.63 -23.87 4.39
N ALA A 244 -9.38 -23.80 3.08
CA ALA A 244 -8.93 -22.58 2.42
C ALA A 244 -10.07 -22.04 1.53
N VAL A 245 -10.12 -20.72 1.36
CA VAL A 245 -11.03 -20.07 0.40
C VAL A 245 -10.24 -19.60 -0.81
N GLN A 246 -10.82 -19.75 -1.98
CA GLN A 246 -10.42 -19.03 -3.18
C GLN A 246 -11.25 -17.74 -3.24
N PHE A 247 -10.64 -16.62 -3.58
CA PHE A 247 -11.33 -15.33 -3.67
C PHE A 247 -10.82 -14.48 -4.85
N SER A 248 -11.63 -13.51 -5.27
CA SER A 248 -11.24 -12.40 -6.16
C SER A 248 -10.76 -11.23 -5.30
N PRO A 249 -9.48 -10.83 -5.35
CA PRO A 249 -8.98 -9.64 -4.67
C PRO A 249 -9.66 -8.34 -5.15
N ALA A 250 -9.88 -8.19 -6.45
CA ALA A 250 -10.52 -7.02 -7.05
C ALA A 250 -11.94 -6.81 -6.53
N ASP A 251 -12.74 -7.89 -6.44
CA ASP A 251 -14.15 -7.82 -6.04
C ASP A 251 -14.37 -8.07 -4.55
N MET A 252 -13.34 -8.54 -3.84
CA MET A 252 -13.41 -9.04 -2.47
C MET A 252 -14.55 -10.06 -2.28
N ARG A 253 -14.57 -11.10 -3.14
CA ARG A 253 -15.58 -12.17 -3.10
C ARG A 253 -14.94 -13.54 -3.04
N ILE A 254 -15.44 -14.39 -2.14
CA ILE A 254 -15.12 -15.83 -2.14
C ILE A 254 -15.74 -16.46 -3.39
N THR A 255 -14.90 -17.10 -4.20
CA THR A 255 -15.26 -17.73 -5.47
C THR A 255 -15.20 -19.26 -5.40
N GLY A 256 -14.55 -19.82 -4.38
CA GLY A 256 -14.44 -21.26 -4.16
C GLY A 256 -13.93 -21.60 -2.77
N GLU A 257 -13.99 -22.88 -2.42
CA GLU A 257 -13.49 -23.41 -1.16
C GLU A 257 -12.74 -24.73 -1.39
N ILE A 258 -11.70 -24.95 -0.60
CA ILE A 258 -10.90 -26.17 -0.55
C ILE A 258 -11.07 -26.77 0.84
N ASP A 259 -11.68 -27.96 0.92
CA ASP A 259 -11.84 -28.70 2.17
C ASP A 259 -10.48 -29.27 2.63
N LEU A 260 -10.09 -28.92 3.87
CA LEU A 260 -8.86 -29.36 4.52
C LEU A 260 -9.14 -30.20 5.77
N SER A 261 -10.37 -30.67 5.98
CA SER A 261 -10.73 -31.48 7.15
C SER A 261 -9.93 -32.78 7.27
N GLU A 262 -9.58 -33.39 6.14
CA GLU A 262 -8.72 -34.58 6.07
C GLU A 262 -7.22 -34.26 6.23
N ALA A 263 -6.84 -32.99 6.38
CA ALA A 263 -5.44 -32.60 6.62
C ALA A 263 -5.01 -32.78 8.08
N GLY A 264 -5.97 -32.78 9.01
CA GLY A 264 -5.76 -32.95 10.45
C GLY A 264 -6.54 -31.94 11.29
N ASP A 265 -6.70 -32.28 12.57
CA ASP A 265 -7.41 -31.43 13.55
C ASP A 265 -6.49 -30.42 14.22
N GLY A 266 -7.04 -29.26 14.59
CA GLY A 266 -6.33 -28.26 15.41
C GLY A 266 -5.15 -27.58 14.71
N LEU A 267 -5.09 -27.63 13.38
CA LEU A 267 -4.01 -27.07 12.59
C LEU A 267 -4.08 -25.55 12.52
N PHE A 268 -2.91 -24.93 12.61
CA PHE A 268 -2.64 -23.59 12.10
C PHE A 268 -2.02 -23.69 10.70
N TYR A 269 -2.27 -22.70 9.85
CA TYR A 269 -1.73 -22.67 8.49
C TYR A 269 -0.73 -21.55 8.37
N SER A 270 0.54 -21.91 8.15
CA SER A 270 1.65 -20.99 8.33
C SER A 270 2.07 -20.25 7.07
N ASP A 271 1.87 -20.85 5.90
CA ASP A 271 2.28 -20.30 4.61
C ASP A 271 1.68 -21.07 3.45
N MET A 272 1.70 -20.47 2.26
CA MET A 272 1.22 -21.04 1.01
C MET A 272 2.13 -20.68 -0.16
N ILE A 273 2.35 -21.65 -1.06
CA ILE A 273 3.02 -21.39 -2.33
C ILE A 273 2.36 -22.20 -3.45
N ILE A 274 2.26 -21.59 -4.62
CA ILE A 274 1.76 -22.24 -5.83
C ILE A 274 2.94 -22.61 -6.73
N ARG A 275 2.89 -23.84 -7.26
CA ARG A 275 3.73 -24.26 -8.38
C ARG A 275 2.85 -25.00 -9.37
N ASP A 276 2.81 -24.49 -10.60
CA ASP A 276 1.89 -24.97 -11.64
C ASP A 276 0.44 -24.99 -11.14
N GLN A 277 -0.26 -26.12 -11.28
CA GLN A 277 -1.64 -26.32 -10.80
C GLN A 277 -1.70 -26.90 -9.37
N THR A 278 -0.63 -26.77 -8.58
CA THR A 278 -0.57 -27.30 -7.22
C THR A 278 -0.38 -26.17 -6.21
N LEU A 279 -1.25 -26.13 -5.20
CA LEU A 279 -1.09 -25.30 -4.01
C LEU A 279 -0.53 -26.15 -2.87
N PHE A 280 0.59 -25.71 -2.31
CA PHE A 280 1.21 -26.30 -1.12
C PHE A 280 0.88 -25.42 0.08
N ILE A 281 0.37 -26.03 1.16
CA ILE A 281 -0.02 -25.31 2.37
C ILE A 281 0.76 -25.89 3.56
N ALA A 282 1.52 -25.05 4.26
CA ALA A 282 2.25 -25.44 5.47
C ALA A 282 1.26 -25.65 6.62
N LEU A 283 1.25 -26.86 7.17
CA LEU A 283 0.40 -27.24 8.29
C LEU A 283 1.22 -27.24 9.58
N ASN A 284 0.69 -26.63 10.62
CA ASN A 284 1.36 -26.49 11.90
C ASN A 284 0.48 -27.00 13.03
N ASP A 285 0.92 -28.07 13.68
CA ASP A 285 0.29 -28.67 14.85
C ASP A 285 1.07 -28.38 16.14
N PHE A 286 1.88 -27.32 16.12
CA PHE A 286 2.77 -26.87 17.21
C PHE A 286 3.69 -27.97 17.72
N GLY A 287 4.16 -28.84 16.81
CA GLY A 287 5.14 -29.88 17.09
C GLY A 287 4.54 -31.14 17.73
N SER A 288 3.22 -31.21 17.91
CA SER A 288 2.55 -32.30 18.60
C SER A 288 2.71 -33.66 17.92
N SER A 289 2.87 -33.69 16.60
CA SER A 289 3.19 -34.92 15.86
C SER A 289 4.68 -35.26 15.82
N GLY A 290 5.55 -34.27 16.03
CA GLY A 290 6.98 -34.40 15.76
C GLY A 290 7.34 -34.52 14.27
N GLU A 291 6.44 -34.10 13.38
CA GLU A 291 6.62 -34.13 11.92
C GLU A 291 6.36 -32.75 11.29
N ALA A 292 7.08 -32.42 10.22
CA ALA A 292 6.70 -31.36 9.30
C ALA A 292 5.59 -31.86 8.36
N LYS A 293 4.57 -31.04 8.09
CA LYS A 293 3.38 -31.44 7.33
C LYS A 293 2.99 -30.41 6.29
N VAL A 294 2.77 -30.83 5.05
CA VAL A 294 2.31 -29.97 3.95
C VAL A 294 1.10 -30.61 3.27
N ALA A 295 0.01 -29.85 3.16
CA ALA A 295 -1.11 -30.24 2.31
C ALA A 295 -0.78 -29.94 0.85
N VAL A 296 -1.08 -30.89 -0.02
CA VAL A 296 -0.92 -30.78 -1.49
C VAL A 296 -2.32 -30.72 -2.09
N VAL A 297 -2.66 -29.58 -2.67
CA VAL A 297 -3.99 -29.28 -3.23
C VAL A 297 -3.90 -29.17 -4.75
N ASP A 298 -4.85 -29.82 -5.43
CA ASP A 298 -5.06 -29.66 -6.87
C ASP A 298 -5.90 -28.41 -7.15
N LEU A 299 -5.35 -27.44 -7.87
CA LEU A 299 -6.07 -26.22 -8.23
C LEU A 299 -6.99 -26.38 -9.45
N GLN A 300 -6.89 -27.48 -10.21
CA GLN A 300 -7.85 -27.76 -11.28
C GLN A 300 -9.21 -28.19 -10.71
N THR A 301 -9.20 -28.91 -9.59
CA THR A 301 -10.41 -29.42 -8.92
C THR A 301 -10.70 -28.73 -7.60
N ASN A 302 -9.80 -27.89 -7.09
CA ASN A 302 -9.84 -27.28 -5.75
C ASN A 302 -10.01 -28.33 -4.63
N THR A 303 -9.23 -29.42 -4.70
CA THR A 303 -9.33 -30.53 -3.73
C THR A 303 -7.99 -30.89 -3.12
N LEU A 304 -7.97 -31.16 -1.82
CA LEU A 304 -6.85 -31.80 -1.13
C LEU A 304 -6.56 -33.17 -1.76
N GLN A 305 -5.36 -33.35 -2.31
CA GLN A 305 -4.93 -34.64 -2.86
C GLN A 305 -4.32 -35.54 -1.78
N LYS A 306 -3.46 -34.96 -0.93
CA LYS A 306 -2.73 -35.66 0.14
C LYS A 306 -2.10 -34.68 1.11
N VAL A 307 -1.70 -35.20 2.27
CA VAL A 307 -0.73 -34.56 3.16
C VAL A 307 0.59 -35.32 3.06
N ILE A 308 1.68 -34.60 2.87
CA ILE A 308 3.04 -35.15 2.93
C ILE A 308 3.68 -34.80 4.27
N THR A 309 4.49 -35.72 4.79
CA THR A 309 5.14 -35.58 6.09
C THR A 309 6.62 -35.91 6.03
N ASP A 310 7.39 -35.33 6.96
CA ASP A 310 8.80 -35.63 7.18
C ASP A 310 9.12 -35.53 8.67
N ASP A 311 9.85 -36.50 9.22
CA ASP A 311 10.13 -36.60 10.66
C ASP A 311 11.52 -36.06 11.05
N ARG A 312 12.31 -35.54 10.10
CA ARG A 312 13.65 -34.98 10.37
C ARG A 312 13.56 -33.65 11.11
N THR A 313 12.46 -32.92 10.93
CA THR A 313 12.14 -31.65 11.61
C THR A 313 10.63 -31.56 11.86
N ALA A 314 10.18 -30.52 12.54
CA ALA A 314 8.77 -30.28 12.82
C ALA A 314 8.50 -28.79 13.06
N THR A 315 7.23 -28.44 13.25
CA THR A 315 6.82 -27.05 13.58
C THR A 315 7.16 -26.10 12.43
N LEU A 316 6.43 -26.26 11.32
CA LEU A 316 6.40 -25.30 10.21
C LEU A 316 5.73 -24.01 10.68
N PHE A 317 6.46 -23.18 11.43
CA PHE A 317 5.91 -21.99 12.06
C PHE A 317 6.22 -20.75 11.23
N GLY A 318 5.17 -20.25 10.58
CA GLY A 318 5.10 -18.93 9.99
C GLY A 318 3.99 -18.14 10.69
N THR A 319 4.18 -16.84 10.77
CA THR A 319 3.17 -15.86 11.16
C THR A 319 2.69 -15.10 9.93
N LEU A 320 1.58 -14.37 10.05
CA LEU A 320 0.85 -13.84 8.90
C LEU A 320 1.70 -13.12 7.81
N PRO A 321 2.65 -12.22 8.11
CA PRO A 321 3.46 -11.62 7.05
C PRO A 321 4.72 -12.42 6.72
N SER A 322 5.07 -13.46 7.48
CA SER A 322 6.33 -14.16 7.34
C SER A 322 6.23 -15.31 6.34
N SER A 323 7.19 -15.40 5.42
CA SER A 323 7.31 -16.56 4.54
C SER A 323 8.21 -17.62 5.16
N ILE A 324 7.81 -18.89 5.08
CA ILE A 324 8.65 -20.07 5.40
C ILE A 324 8.81 -21.01 4.20
N MET A 325 8.08 -20.76 3.11
CA MET A 325 8.22 -21.44 1.84
C MET A 325 8.84 -20.50 0.80
N ALA A 326 9.79 -21.02 0.02
CA ALA A 326 10.40 -20.27 -1.07
C ALA A 326 10.68 -21.18 -2.27
N SER A 327 10.43 -20.69 -3.48
CA SER A 327 10.75 -21.39 -4.72
C SER A 327 12.01 -20.84 -5.38
N ASP A 328 12.90 -21.70 -5.83
CA ASP A 328 14.05 -21.28 -6.64
C ASP A 328 13.73 -21.22 -8.14
N ALA A 329 14.70 -20.76 -8.94
CA ALA A 329 14.56 -20.64 -10.39
C ALA A 329 14.45 -21.99 -11.13
N ASN A 330 14.80 -23.11 -10.48
CA ASN A 330 14.59 -24.45 -11.03
C ASN A 330 13.17 -24.97 -10.74
N GLY A 331 12.44 -24.27 -9.87
CA GLY A 331 11.12 -24.68 -9.41
C GLY A 331 11.15 -25.61 -8.19
N ASP A 332 12.30 -25.80 -7.53
CA ASP A 332 12.34 -26.49 -6.25
C ASP A 332 11.67 -25.60 -5.19
N ILE A 333 10.89 -26.19 -4.30
CA ILE A 333 10.30 -25.49 -3.14
C ILE A 333 11.09 -25.90 -1.91
N TYR A 334 11.55 -24.92 -1.14
CA TYR A 334 12.20 -25.09 0.15
C TYR A 334 11.24 -24.67 1.25
N ILE A 335 11.18 -25.43 2.34
CA ILE A 335 10.24 -25.24 3.44
C ILE A 335 11.00 -25.27 4.77
N GLN A 336 10.95 -24.17 5.50
CA GLN A 336 11.64 -24.02 6.79
C GLN A 336 10.73 -24.44 7.96
N ALA A 337 11.32 -25.20 8.87
CA ALA A 337 10.71 -25.71 10.09
C ALA A 337 11.56 -25.28 11.29
N SER A 338 10.95 -24.74 12.34
CA SER A 338 11.72 -24.21 13.48
C SER A 338 12.17 -25.31 14.44
N GLY A 339 11.53 -26.49 14.43
CA GLY A 339 11.78 -27.58 15.37
C GLY A 339 11.23 -27.33 16.79
N LEU A 340 10.78 -26.12 17.10
CA LEU A 340 10.30 -25.77 18.44
C LEU A 340 9.14 -26.66 18.89
N PHE A 341 9.04 -26.88 20.21
CA PHE A 341 8.00 -27.68 20.87
C PHE A 341 7.96 -29.19 20.52
N SER A 342 8.82 -29.65 19.61
CA SER A 342 8.80 -31.03 19.13
C SER A 342 10.00 -31.88 19.60
N GLY A 343 11.06 -31.23 20.10
CA GLY A 343 12.35 -31.89 20.38
C GLY A 343 13.13 -32.28 19.12
N LYS A 344 12.72 -31.79 17.94
CA LYS A 344 13.42 -31.96 16.66
C LYS A 344 14.28 -30.73 16.34
N PRO A 345 15.32 -30.86 15.50
CA PRO A 345 16.11 -29.71 15.06
C PRO A 345 15.29 -28.78 14.15
N SER A 346 15.68 -27.51 14.12
CA SER A 346 15.33 -26.57 13.04
C SER A 346 15.96 -27.04 11.74
N GLY A 347 15.24 -26.92 10.63
CA GLY A 347 15.77 -27.32 9.34
C GLY A 347 14.96 -26.86 8.13
N ILE A 348 15.53 -27.08 6.96
CA ILE A 348 14.90 -26.82 5.67
C ILE A 348 14.74 -28.13 4.91
N LEU A 349 13.51 -28.41 4.51
CA LEU A 349 13.11 -29.51 3.64
C LEU A 349 12.98 -29.00 2.21
N ARG A 350 13.03 -29.90 1.22
CA ARG A 350 12.83 -29.59 -0.19
C ARG A 350 11.75 -30.45 -0.81
N ILE A 351 11.01 -29.88 -1.76
CA ILE A 351 10.17 -30.59 -2.72
C ILE A 351 10.71 -30.25 -4.11
N ASN A 352 11.28 -31.23 -4.80
CA ASN A 352 11.88 -30.99 -6.11
C ASN A 352 10.86 -30.45 -7.12
N ALA A 353 11.36 -29.74 -8.13
CA ALA A 353 10.57 -29.27 -9.26
C ALA A 353 9.76 -30.41 -9.90
N GLY A 354 8.46 -30.17 -10.10
CA GLY A 354 7.52 -31.16 -10.64
C GLY A 354 7.13 -32.32 -9.70
N GLU A 355 7.70 -32.39 -8.49
CA GLU A 355 7.33 -33.41 -7.50
C GLU A 355 6.29 -32.90 -6.49
N THR A 356 5.72 -33.80 -5.70
CA THR A 356 4.74 -33.45 -4.65
C THR A 356 5.00 -34.25 -3.38
N ALA A 357 6.26 -34.65 -3.16
CA ALA A 357 6.74 -35.33 -1.96
C ALA A 357 8.03 -34.64 -1.50
N PHE A 358 8.31 -34.70 -0.21
CA PHE A 358 9.60 -34.24 0.29
C PHE A 358 10.71 -35.09 -0.30
N ASP A 359 11.81 -34.42 -0.66
CA ASP A 359 13.03 -35.07 -1.10
C ASP A 359 13.71 -35.78 0.09
N PRO A 360 13.80 -37.12 0.07
CA PRO A 360 14.44 -37.86 1.16
C PRO A 360 15.96 -37.60 1.25
N ASP A 361 16.59 -37.14 0.16
CA ASP A 361 18.03 -36.91 0.09
C ASP A 361 18.44 -35.47 0.47
N TYR A 362 17.47 -34.56 0.60
CA TYR A 362 17.71 -33.17 1.00
C TYR A 362 17.20 -32.90 2.42
N PHE A 363 18.10 -32.49 3.31
CA PHE A 363 17.77 -31.88 4.58
C PHE A 363 18.89 -30.94 5.03
N PHE A 364 18.57 -29.66 5.17
CA PHE A 364 19.50 -28.68 5.72
C PHE A 364 19.22 -28.53 7.21
N ASN A 365 20.03 -29.16 8.05
CA ASN A 365 19.93 -29.05 9.51
C ASN A 365 20.45 -27.69 10.00
N LEU A 366 19.54 -26.74 10.21
CA LEU A 366 19.89 -25.38 10.66
C LEU A 366 20.38 -25.36 12.11
N THR A 367 19.88 -26.25 12.97
CA THR A 367 20.41 -26.33 14.35
C THR A 367 21.90 -26.66 14.35
N ASP A 368 22.36 -27.58 13.49
CA ASP A 368 23.78 -27.94 13.42
C ASP A 368 24.62 -26.86 12.71
N GLN A 369 24.09 -26.26 11.64
CA GLN A 369 24.85 -25.35 10.77
C GLN A 369 24.85 -23.90 11.26
N VAL A 370 23.73 -23.43 11.81
CA VAL A 370 23.52 -22.05 12.28
C VAL A 370 23.63 -21.95 13.80
N GLY A 371 23.25 -23.01 14.53
CA GLY A 371 23.41 -23.08 15.99
C GLY A 371 22.14 -22.82 16.81
N GLY A 372 20.95 -22.78 16.19
CA GLY A 372 19.70 -22.55 16.92
C GLY A 372 18.43 -22.70 16.08
N SER A 373 17.30 -22.31 16.66
CA SER A 373 16.01 -22.29 15.98
C SER A 373 15.95 -21.13 15.01
N CYS A 374 15.48 -21.38 13.79
CA CYS A 374 15.35 -20.35 12.77
C CYS A 374 13.88 -20.10 12.44
N PHE A 375 13.59 -18.90 11.92
CA PHE A 375 12.26 -18.44 11.58
C PHE A 375 12.31 -17.68 10.27
N GLY A 376 11.40 -18.04 9.38
CA GLY A 376 11.29 -17.42 8.07
C GLY A 376 12.33 -17.97 7.09
N LEU A 377 11.94 -18.04 5.83
CA LEU A 377 12.79 -18.38 4.71
C LEU A 377 12.41 -17.50 3.52
N TYR A 378 13.35 -16.66 3.11
CA TYR A 378 13.17 -15.71 2.02
C TYR A 378 14.25 -15.96 0.99
N LEU A 379 13.87 -16.35 -0.22
CA LEU A 379 14.80 -16.51 -1.33
C LEU A 379 14.63 -15.32 -2.28
N ILE A 380 15.55 -14.36 -2.17
CA ILE A 380 15.46 -13.08 -2.86
C ILE A 380 16.73 -12.88 -3.69
N GLY A 381 16.58 -12.66 -5.00
CA GLY A 381 17.72 -12.51 -5.91
C GLY A 381 18.69 -13.70 -5.90
N GLY A 382 18.21 -14.91 -5.58
CA GLY A 382 19.02 -16.12 -5.44
C GLY A 382 19.76 -16.25 -4.10
N VAL A 383 19.60 -15.29 -3.18
CA VAL A 383 20.17 -15.34 -1.82
C VAL A 383 19.07 -15.76 -0.84
N ALA A 384 19.34 -16.80 -0.05
CA ALA A 384 18.41 -17.23 1.00
C ALA A 384 18.72 -16.53 2.32
N PHE A 385 17.68 -16.02 2.97
CA PHE A 385 17.73 -15.37 4.27
C PHE A 385 16.85 -16.10 5.27
N THR A 386 17.30 -16.15 6.53
CA THR A 386 16.51 -16.60 7.67
C THR A 386 16.83 -15.77 8.90
N ALA A 387 15.95 -15.78 9.90
CA ALA A 387 16.22 -15.19 11.20
C ALA A 387 16.58 -16.29 12.21
N LEU A 388 17.72 -16.15 12.88
CA LEU A 388 18.12 -16.97 14.01
C LEU A 388 17.50 -16.40 15.29
N SER A 389 16.82 -17.24 16.06
CA SER A 389 16.37 -16.94 17.41
C SER A 389 17.57 -16.84 18.36
N GLU A 390 17.72 -15.69 19.01
CA GLU A 390 18.78 -15.46 20.01
C GLU A 390 18.41 -16.05 21.38
N ASN A 391 17.12 -16.27 21.60
CA ASN A 391 16.57 -16.91 22.80
C ASN A 391 15.21 -17.55 22.48
N ASP A 392 15.18 -18.88 22.45
CA ASP A 392 13.96 -19.65 22.16
C ASP A 392 12.86 -19.51 23.24
N ASP A 393 13.19 -18.98 24.43
CA ASP A 393 12.18 -18.62 25.44
C ASP A 393 11.58 -17.22 25.18
N ASN A 394 12.24 -16.39 24.37
CA ASN A 394 11.85 -15.02 24.03
C ASN A 394 11.46 -14.83 22.56
N TRP A 395 11.15 -15.89 21.82
CA TRP A 395 10.82 -15.79 20.40
C TRP A 395 9.52 -14.99 20.11
N PHE A 396 8.70 -14.70 21.13
CA PHE A 396 7.57 -13.77 21.06
C PHE A 396 7.94 -12.30 21.36
N GLY A 397 9.17 -12.01 21.76
CA GLY A 397 9.69 -10.65 21.96
C GLY A 397 9.21 -9.95 23.25
N PHE A 398 9.13 -10.67 24.37
CA PHE A 398 8.66 -10.13 25.66
C PHE A 398 9.76 -9.74 26.66
N ASP A 399 10.98 -10.28 26.51
CA ASP A 399 12.06 -10.19 27.50
C ASP A 399 12.81 -8.85 27.44
N GLY A 400 12.79 -8.15 26.30
CA GLY A 400 13.30 -6.77 26.11
C GLY A 400 14.81 -6.54 26.32
N ASP A 401 15.50 -7.43 27.05
CA ASP A 401 16.90 -7.28 27.46
C ASP A 401 17.91 -7.71 26.37
N LYS A 402 17.46 -8.49 25.38
CA LYS A 402 18.25 -8.98 24.26
C LYS A 402 17.41 -8.94 22.98
N PRO A 403 18.03 -8.76 21.81
CA PRO A 403 17.31 -8.94 20.56
C PRO A 403 16.68 -10.34 20.52
N SER A 404 15.51 -10.42 19.92
CA SER A 404 14.80 -11.68 19.69
C SER A 404 15.44 -12.44 18.52
N PHE A 405 15.86 -11.71 17.49
CA PHE A 405 16.37 -12.31 16.25
C PHE A 405 17.61 -11.61 15.68
N SER A 406 18.51 -12.41 15.12
CA SER A 406 19.56 -11.97 14.20
C SER A 406 19.36 -12.59 12.81
N TYR A 407 20.02 -12.04 11.79
CA TYR A 407 19.78 -12.43 10.39
C TYR A 407 20.95 -13.22 9.82
N ARG A 408 20.64 -14.27 9.05
CA ARG A 408 21.62 -15.17 8.43
C ARG A 408 21.40 -15.26 6.93
N LYS A 409 22.50 -15.35 6.18
CA LYS A 409 22.50 -15.79 4.79
C LYS A 409 22.71 -17.29 4.73
N LEU A 410 22.02 -17.96 3.83
CA LEU A 410 22.09 -19.40 3.63
C LEU A 410 22.43 -19.71 2.17
N ASP A 411 23.12 -20.82 1.94
CA ASP A 411 23.20 -21.47 0.64
C ASP A 411 22.37 -22.75 0.69
N LEU A 412 21.22 -22.73 0.02
CA LEU A 412 20.29 -23.85 -0.02
C LEU A 412 20.83 -25.03 -0.84
N THR A 413 21.70 -24.79 -1.82
CA THR A 413 22.26 -25.86 -2.68
C THR A 413 23.29 -26.68 -1.92
N THR A 414 24.16 -26.01 -1.18
CA THR A 414 25.21 -26.69 -0.40
C THR A 414 24.80 -26.99 1.04
N SER A 415 23.64 -26.51 1.48
CA SER A 415 23.15 -26.62 2.86
C SER A 415 24.14 -26.04 3.88
N THR A 416 24.63 -24.84 3.61
CA THR A 416 25.62 -24.16 4.46
C THR A 416 25.17 -22.77 4.92
N ASP A 417 25.58 -22.40 6.14
CA ASP A 417 25.44 -21.06 6.69
C ASP A 417 26.52 -20.14 6.09
N GLN A 418 26.10 -19.06 5.45
CA GLN A 418 26.96 -18.08 4.78
C GLN A 418 27.32 -16.89 5.67
N GLY A 419 26.95 -16.93 6.95
CA GLY A 419 27.27 -15.89 7.92
C GLY A 419 26.11 -14.93 8.20
N ALA A 420 26.37 -14.02 9.13
CA ALA A 420 25.47 -12.91 9.43
C ALA A 420 25.40 -11.92 8.26
N LEU A 421 24.34 -11.11 8.23
CA LEU A 421 24.30 -9.91 7.39
C LEU A 421 25.30 -8.87 7.91
N ASP A 422 25.49 -7.78 7.16
CA ASP A 422 26.40 -6.70 7.56
C ASP A 422 26.05 -6.19 8.97
N ALA A 423 27.07 -5.94 9.78
CA ALA A 423 26.89 -5.51 11.18
C ALA A 423 26.21 -4.14 11.32
N ALA A 424 26.11 -3.37 10.22
CA ALA A 424 25.34 -2.14 10.16
C ALA A 424 23.82 -2.38 10.17
N LEU A 425 23.34 -3.59 9.83
CA LEU A 425 21.93 -3.98 10.00
C LEU A 425 21.71 -4.42 11.45
N PRO A 426 20.92 -3.70 12.26
CA PRO A 426 20.73 -4.08 13.65
C PRO A 426 19.88 -5.35 13.78
N ASN A 427 20.11 -6.11 14.84
CA ASN A 427 19.20 -7.18 15.25
C ASN A 427 17.88 -6.60 15.76
N THR A 428 16.81 -7.38 15.68
CA THR A 428 15.48 -6.91 16.10
C THR A 428 15.05 -7.47 17.45
N PHE A 429 14.38 -6.63 18.23
CA PHE A 429 13.69 -6.99 19.47
C PHE A 429 12.22 -7.39 19.23
N ALA A 430 11.72 -7.24 18.00
CA ALA A 430 10.35 -7.57 17.67
C ALA A 430 10.07 -9.07 17.86
N GLY A 431 8.82 -9.39 18.19
CA GLY A 431 8.37 -10.78 18.22
C GLY A 431 8.37 -11.40 16.82
N SER A 432 8.45 -12.73 16.76
CA SER A 432 8.37 -13.49 15.49
C SER A 432 7.18 -13.13 14.60
N ARG A 433 6.08 -12.64 15.20
CA ARG A 433 4.84 -12.24 14.49
C ARG A 433 4.99 -11.05 13.57
N THR A 434 6.07 -10.29 13.68
CA THR A 434 6.32 -9.10 12.87
C THR A 434 7.59 -9.24 12.03
N LEU A 435 8.11 -10.47 11.92
CA LEU A 435 9.31 -10.77 11.15
C LEU A 435 8.94 -11.00 9.68
N PHE A 436 9.30 -10.05 8.82
CA PHE A 436 9.14 -10.17 7.37
C PHE A 436 10.22 -9.39 6.65
N PHE A 437 10.60 -9.84 5.45
CA PHE A 437 11.51 -9.13 4.56
C PHE A 437 10.76 -8.77 3.28
N VAL A 438 10.99 -7.59 2.74
CA VAL A 438 10.31 -7.12 1.52
C VAL A 438 11.35 -6.90 0.44
N GLN A 439 11.30 -7.69 -0.62
CA GLN A 439 12.04 -7.38 -1.83
C GLN A 439 11.35 -6.22 -2.54
N VAL A 440 12.08 -5.13 -2.81
CA VAL A 440 11.54 -3.95 -3.51
C VAL A 440 12.14 -3.73 -4.89
N SER A 441 13.25 -4.41 -5.18
CA SER A 441 13.86 -4.52 -6.51
C SER A 441 14.72 -5.78 -6.62
N ASP A 442 15.34 -6.02 -7.77
CA ASP A 442 16.27 -7.14 -7.97
C ASP A 442 17.48 -7.13 -7.03
N ASP A 443 17.86 -5.95 -6.50
CA ASP A 443 19.05 -5.79 -5.66
C ASP A 443 18.74 -5.29 -4.25
N GLU A 444 17.51 -4.85 -3.94
CA GLU A 444 17.21 -4.20 -2.67
C GLU A 444 16.13 -4.94 -1.87
N VAL A 445 16.45 -5.21 -0.61
CA VAL A 445 15.57 -5.86 0.36
C VAL A 445 15.41 -4.96 1.58
N PHE A 446 14.19 -4.78 2.05
CA PHE A 446 13.88 -4.04 3.26
C PHE A 446 13.72 -4.93 4.48
N PHE A 447 14.26 -4.44 5.60
CA PHE A 447 14.27 -5.07 6.91
C PHE A 447 13.63 -4.11 7.93
N PRO A 448 12.43 -4.42 8.46
CA PRO A 448 11.84 -3.69 9.56
C PRO A 448 12.54 -4.08 10.86
N ILE A 449 13.11 -3.11 11.56
CA ILE A 449 13.84 -3.34 12.80
C ILE A 449 13.14 -2.60 13.94
N ALA A 450 12.60 -3.37 14.89
CA ALA A 450 12.35 -2.89 16.24
C ALA A 450 13.68 -2.84 17.01
N GLY A 451 14.19 -1.64 17.27
CA GLY A 451 15.45 -1.43 17.99
C GLY A 451 15.25 -1.12 19.46
N SER A 452 16.35 -1.00 20.21
CA SER A 452 16.32 -0.53 21.61
C SER A 452 16.12 0.98 21.72
N ASP A 453 16.63 1.72 20.73
CA ASP A 453 16.67 3.18 20.73
C ASP A 453 15.69 3.79 19.72
N GLU A 454 15.48 3.12 18.59
CA GLU A 454 14.58 3.54 17.52
C GLU A 454 13.98 2.35 16.78
N ASP A 455 12.80 2.55 16.22
CA ASP A 455 12.18 1.64 15.26
C ASP A 455 12.42 2.18 13.87
N ALA A 456 12.97 1.38 12.97
CA ALA A 456 13.37 1.88 11.66
C ALA A 456 13.29 0.82 10.58
N LEU A 457 13.11 1.30 9.35
CA LEU A 457 13.23 0.48 8.15
C LEU A 457 14.65 0.64 7.60
N TYR A 458 15.31 -0.48 7.35
CA TYR A 458 16.61 -0.52 6.70
C TYR A 458 16.49 -1.19 5.34
N SER A 459 17.36 -0.81 4.40
CA SER A 459 17.57 -1.58 3.18
C SER A 459 18.92 -2.26 3.18
N TYR A 460 18.99 -3.37 2.44
CA TYR A 460 20.18 -4.17 2.19
C TYR A 460 20.33 -4.36 0.68
N SER A 461 21.51 -4.04 0.13
CA SER A 461 21.86 -4.37 -1.25
C SER A 461 22.38 -5.81 -1.35
N LEU A 462 21.79 -6.63 -2.21
CA LEU A 462 22.22 -8.02 -2.44
C LEU A 462 23.61 -8.09 -3.08
N SER A 463 23.91 -7.16 -3.98
CA SER A 463 25.16 -7.15 -4.76
C SER A 463 26.35 -6.63 -3.96
N THR A 464 26.18 -5.60 -3.12
CA THR A 464 27.28 -5.00 -2.36
C THR A 464 27.29 -5.42 -0.89
N GLY A 465 26.14 -5.79 -0.33
CA GLY A 465 25.95 -6.00 1.10
C GLY A 465 25.76 -4.71 1.90
N ASP A 466 25.66 -3.56 1.24
CA ASP A 466 25.51 -2.27 1.91
C ASP A 466 24.16 -2.16 2.62
N VAL A 467 24.17 -1.54 3.81
CA VAL A 467 22.98 -1.27 4.61
C VAL A 467 22.71 0.23 4.65
N THR A 468 21.47 0.62 4.37
CA THR A 468 21.03 2.03 4.44
C THR A 468 19.78 2.15 5.31
N LYS A 469 19.79 3.05 6.30
CA LYS A 469 18.55 3.39 7.03
C LYS A 469 17.66 4.23 6.11
N LYS A 470 16.40 3.82 5.95
CA LYS A 470 15.42 4.48 5.08
C LYS A 470 14.59 5.51 5.83
N THR A 471 13.87 5.08 6.85
CA THR A 471 13.04 5.95 7.69
C THR A 471 12.97 5.43 9.11
N THR A 472 12.79 6.34 10.07
CA THR A 472 12.52 6.01 11.48
C THR A 472 11.02 6.12 11.76
N SER A 473 10.42 5.08 12.33
CA SER A 473 9.06 5.13 12.84
C SER A 473 9.02 5.79 14.22
N THR A 474 8.14 6.77 14.37
CA THR A 474 7.95 7.54 15.62
C THR A 474 6.71 7.12 16.41
N SER A 475 5.98 6.11 15.93
CA SER A 475 4.67 5.73 16.46
C SER A 475 4.49 4.22 16.70
N GLY A 476 5.58 3.45 16.66
CA GLY A 476 5.60 2.00 16.93
C GLY A 476 6.36 1.21 15.87
N TYR A 477 6.37 -0.12 16.01
CA TYR A 477 7.12 -1.00 15.13
C TYR A 477 6.52 -1.07 13.73
N VAL A 478 7.36 -1.13 12.70
CA VAL A 478 6.92 -1.48 11.34
C VAL A 478 6.60 -2.97 11.32
N THR A 479 5.35 -3.31 11.00
CA THR A 479 4.82 -4.68 11.10
C THR A 479 4.22 -5.22 9.81
N GLY A 480 4.13 -4.37 8.79
CA GLY A 480 3.81 -4.74 7.42
C GLY A 480 4.27 -3.64 6.47
N LEU A 481 4.68 -4.04 5.27
CA LEU A 481 5.06 -3.14 4.20
C LEU A 481 4.81 -3.84 2.87
N VAL A 482 4.09 -3.19 1.96
CA VAL A 482 3.75 -3.72 0.64
C VAL A 482 3.83 -2.62 -0.42
N GLN A 483 4.26 -2.96 -1.64
CA GLN A 483 4.24 -2.04 -2.78
C GLN A 483 2.81 -1.92 -3.33
N VAL A 484 2.40 -0.71 -3.72
CA VAL A 484 1.01 -0.38 -4.14
C VAL A 484 0.96 0.59 -5.33
N TYR A 485 1.90 0.48 -6.27
CA TYR A 485 2.02 1.37 -7.41
C TYR A 485 2.40 0.64 -8.71
#